data_AF-A0A3M6VAN9-F1
#
_entry.id   AF-A0A3M6VAN9-F1
#
_cell.length_a   1.000
_cell.length_b   1.000
_cell.length_c   1.000
_cell.angle_alpha   90.00
_cell.angle_beta   90.00
_cell.angle_gamma   90.00
#
_symmetry.space_group_name_H-M   'P 1'
#
loop_
_entity.id
_entity.type
_entity.pdbx_description
1 polymer ?
#
loop_
_entity_poly.entity_id
_entity_poly.type
_entity_poly.pdbx_seq_one_letter_code
_entity_poly.pdbx_strand_id
1 'polypeptide(L)'
;MQMNEQLNPDLRGPTDVVVKVHAAALNPIDYKRRQGVLKMILQQQTWPHVVGYDFSGVVIYCGDDVDKVVRGDEVFGMLSHNDNGALAE
;
A
#
# COMPACT_ATOMS: atom_id res chain seq x y z
N MET A 1 1.12 -16.04 -9.53
CA MET A 1 1.43 -14.75 -8.88
C MET A 1 2.88 -14.43 -9.24
N GLN A 2 3.19 -13.23 -9.72
CA GLN A 2 4.58 -12.85 -10.01
C GLN A 2 5.04 -11.97 -8.86
N MET A 3 6.14 -12.35 -8.22
CA MET A 3 6.79 -11.56 -7.17
C MET A 3 7.98 -10.87 -7.80
N ASN A 4 8.10 -9.58 -7.57
CA ASN A 4 9.23 -8.77 -8.03
C ASN A 4 9.73 -7.98 -6.82
N GLU A 5 11.04 -7.83 -6.70
CA GLU A 5 11.63 -6.93 -5.72
C GLU A 5 11.26 -5.47 -6.10
N GLN A 6 10.72 -4.74 -5.12
CA GLN A 6 10.60 -3.30 -5.20
C GLN A 6 11.61 -2.69 -4.22
N LEU A 7 12.34 -1.68 -4.68
CA LEU A 7 13.21 -0.91 -3.80
C LEU A 7 12.37 -0.32 -2.66
N ASN A 8 12.98 -0.29 -1.46
CA ASN A 8 12.43 0.29 -0.24
C ASN A 8 11.74 1.63 -0.59
N PRO A 9 10.51 1.91 -0.12
CA PRO A 9 9.86 3.16 -0.45
C PRO A 9 10.75 4.31 0.05
N ASP A 10 11.45 4.96 -0.87
CA ASP A 10 12.10 6.24 -0.62
C ASP A 10 11.04 7.10 0.06
N LEU A 11 11.31 7.52 1.28
CA LEU A 11 10.35 8.16 2.18
C LEU A 11 9.72 9.35 1.46
N ARG A 12 8.44 9.22 1.06
CA ARG A 12 7.84 10.09 0.03
C ARG A 12 7.27 11.41 0.56
N GLY A 13 7.37 11.70 1.85
CA GLY A 13 7.00 13.00 2.39
C GLY A 13 7.10 13.07 3.90
N PRO A 14 7.09 14.29 4.47
CA PRO A 14 7.16 14.50 5.90
C PRO A 14 5.93 13.98 6.65
N THR A 15 4.81 13.73 5.96
CA THR A 15 3.56 13.20 6.53
C THR A 15 3.39 11.69 6.34
N ASP A 16 4.35 11.01 5.71
CA ASP A 16 4.22 9.60 5.36
C ASP A 16 4.70 8.69 6.49
N VAL A 17 4.13 7.48 6.55
CA VAL A 17 4.61 6.39 7.40
C VAL A 17 4.97 5.19 6.57
N VAL A 18 5.99 4.44 6.98
CA VAL A 18 6.31 3.14 6.40
C VAL A 18 5.85 2.06 7.36
N VAL A 19 5.03 1.16 6.86
CA VAL A 19 4.51 0.02 7.62
C VAL A 19 5.13 -1.25 7.07
N LYS A 20 5.74 -2.05 7.96
CA LYS A 20 6.04 -3.45 7.66
C LYS A 20 4.74 -4.23 7.72
N VAL A 21 4.22 -4.61 6.57
CA VAL A 21 2.97 -5.37 6.45
C VAL A 21 3.16 -6.77 7.04
N HIS A 22 2.21 -7.20 7.88
CA HIS A 22 2.12 -8.58 8.40
C HIS A 22 0.97 -9.35 7.75
N ALA A 23 -0.10 -8.65 7.39
CA ALA A 23 -1.24 -9.23 6.68
C ALA A 23 -1.81 -8.22 5.68
N ALA A 24 -2.30 -8.73 4.55
CA ALA A 24 -3.05 -7.96 3.58
C ALA A 24 -4.30 -8.76 3.19
N ALA A 25 -5.43 -8.07 3.01
CA ALA A 25 -6.69 -8.72 2.64
C ALA A 25 -6.94 -8.62 1.14
N LEU A 26 -7.47 -9.70 0.59
CA LEU A 26 -7.94 -9.77 -0.79
C LEU A 26 -9.46 -9.54 -0.83
N ASN A 27 -9.88 -8.60 -1.66
CA ASN A 27 -11.26 -8.23 -1.88
C ASN A 27 -11.63 -8.37 -3.37
N PRO A 28 -12.94 -8.33 -3.72
CA PRO A 28 -13.35 -8.46 -5.11
C PRO A 28 -12.79 -7.38 -6.05
N ILE A 29 -12.47 -6.21 -5.52
CA ILE A 29 -11.87 -5.13 -6.27
C ILE A 29 -10.47 -5.48 -6.80
N ASP A 30 -9.69 -6.28 -6.06
CA ASP A 30 -8.31 -6.60 -6.42
C ASP A 30 -8.23 -7.46 -7.68
N TYR A 31 -9.05 -8.52 -7.76
CA TYR A 31 -9.08 -9.37 -8.96
C TYR A 31 -9.73 -8.63 -10.15
N LYS A 32 -10.76 -7.82 -9.91
CA LYS A 32 -11.39 -6.99 -10.96
C LYS A 32 -10.43 -5.95 -11.51
N ARG A 33 -9.58 -5.37 -10.65
CA ARG A 33 -8.50 -4.46 -11.04
C ARG A 33 -7.49 -5.17 -11.92
N ARG A 34 -7.02 -6.34 -11.48
CA ARG A 34 -6.07 -7.17 -12.26
C ARG A 34 -6.63 -7.60 -13.62
N GLN A 35 -7.95 -7.79 -13.74
CA GLN A 35 -8.64 -8.10 -14.99
C GLN A 35 -8.89 -6.87 -15.89
N GLY A 36 -8.57 -5.66 -15.44
CA GLY A 36 -8.80 -4.41 -16.19
C GLY A 36 -10.25 -3.92 -16.18
N VAL A 37 -11.15 -4.56 -15.43
CA VAL A 37 -12.58 -4.22 -15.35
C VAL A 37 -12.79 -2.77 -14.86
N LEU A 38 -11.88 -2.27 -14.03
CA LEU A 38 -11.98 -0.96 -13.39
C LEU A 38 -11.21 0.15 -14.14
N LYS A 39 -10.68 -0.11 -15.34
CA LYS A 39 -9.79 0.81 -16.07
C LYS A 39 -10.40 2.20 -16.32
N MET A 40 -11.71 2.26 -16.59
CA MET A 40 -12.41 3.55 -16.85
C MET A 40 -12.64 4.38 -15.58
N ILE A 41 -12.63 3.72 -14.41
CA ILE A 41 -12.88 4.32 -13.10
C ILE A 41 -11.56 4.71 -12.44
N LEU A 42 -10.54 3.85 -12.54
CA LEU A 42 -9.21 4.05 -11.97
C LEU A 42 -8.25 4.54 -13.07
N GLN A 43 -8.38 5.82 -13.42
CA GLN A 43 -7.76 6.40 -14.63
C GLN A 43 -6.24 6.71 -14.49
N GLN A 44 -5.72 6.79 -13.27
CA GLN A 44 -4.32 7.16 -13.01
C GLN A 44 -3.46 5.93 -12.71
N GLN A 45 -3.18 5.11 -13.72
CA GLN A 45 -2.39 3.89 -13.53
C GLN A 45 -1.19 3.83 -14.46
N THR A 46 0.00 3.82 -13.86
CA THR A 46 1.21 3.30 -14.47
C THR A 46 1.40 1.86 -14.02
N TRP A 47 1.61 0.96 -14.98
CA TRP A 47 2.02 -0.42 -14.69
C TRP A 47 3.55 -0.50 -14.75
N PRO A 48 4.21 -1.28 -13.87
CA PRO A 48 3.65 -2.22 -12.90
C PRO A 48 3.03 -1.54 -11.66
N HIS A 49 1.90 -2.08 -11.18
CA HIS A 49 1.16 -1.60 -10.01
C HIS A 49 0.95 -2.74 -9.00
N VAL A 50 1.26 -2.49 -7.73
CA VAL A 50 1.04 -3.47 -6.64
C VAL A 50 -0.42 -3.42 -6.20
N VAL A 51 -1.11 -4.56 -6.19
CA VAL A 51 -2.54 -4.66 -5.80
C VAL A 51 -2.73 -4.92 -4.29
N GLY A 52 -3.97 -4.89 -3.80
CA GLY A 52 -4.31 -5.00 -2.38
C GLY A 52 -4.45 -3.62 -1.74
N TYR A 53 -5.54 -3.38 -1.01
CA TYR A 53 -5.77 -2.07 -0.37
C TYR A 53 -5.70 -2.15 1.14
N ASP A 54 -6.15 -3.25 1.70
CA ASP A 54 -6.27 -3.43 3.14
C ASP A 54 -5.03 -4.10 3.70
N PHE A 55 -4.54 -3.57 4.82
CA PHE A 55 -3.36 -4.10 5.51
C PHE A 55 -3.48 -4.07 7.02
N SER A 56 -2.64 -4.88 7.68
CA SER A 56 -2.22 -4.71 9.06
C SER A 56 -0.71 -4.95 9.19
N GLY A 57 -0.06 -4.26 10.11
CA GLY A 57 1.39 -4.32 10.27
C GLY A 57 1.92 -3.42 11.37
N VAL A 58 3.22 -3.17 11.34
CA VAL A 58 3.93 -2.34 12.33
C VAL A 58 4.59 -1.16 11.66
N VAL A 59 4.46 0.03 12.23
CA VAL A 59 5.15 1.24 11.76
C VAL A 59 6.67 1.10 11.97
N ILE A 60 7.44 1.15 10.90
CA ILE A 60 8.91 1.08 10.94
C ILE A 60 9.60 2.43 10.71
N TYR A 61 8.86 3.42 10.18
CA TYR A 61 9.32 4.79 10.00
C TYR A 61 8.14 5.78 10.01
N CYS A 62 8.36 6.98 10.53
CA CYS A 62 7.45 8.13 10.43
C CYS A 62 8.21 9.32 9.85
N GLY A 63 7.59 10.07 8.94
CA GLY A 63 8.07 11.37 8.50
C GLY A 63 7.99 12.41 9.62
N ASP A 64 8.71 13.52 9.44
CA ASP A 64 8.91 14.55 10.47
C ASP A 64 7.62 15.25 10.94
N ASP A 65 6.60 15.30 10.09
CA ASP A 65 5.29 15.94 10.36
C ASP A 65 4.21 14.93 10.80
N VAL A 66 4.58 13.68 11.11
CA VAL A 66 3.64 12.66 11.63
C VAL A 66 3.52 12.76 13.14
N ASP A 67 2.30 12.97 13.64
CA ASP A 67 2.02 13.13 15.08
C ASP A 67 0.99 12.13 15.65
N LYS A 68 0.34 11.33 14.81
CA LYS A 68 -0.75 10.41 15.21
C LYS A 68 -0.30 9.00 15.56
N VAL A 69 0.85 8.58 15.04
CA VAL A 69 1.42 7.24 15.23
C VAL A 69 2.93 7.37 15.37
N VAL A 70 3.53 6.43 16.07
CA VAL A 70 4.99 6.37 16.26
C VAL A 70 5.55 5.03 15.78
N ARG A 71 6.86 5.01 15.55
CA ARG A 71 7.56 3.76 15.22
C ARG A 71 7.31 2.71 16.31
N GLY A 72 6.93 1.51 15.89
CA GLY A 72 6.59 0.39 16.77
C GLY A 72 5.09 0.18 16.96
N ASP A 73 4.24 1.15 16.57
CA ASP A 73 2.80 0.99 16.67
C ASP A 73 2.29 -0.10 15.71
N GLU A 74 1.36 -0.92 16.22
CA GLU A 74 0.57 -1.84 15.42
C GLU A 74 -0.59 -1.06 14.78
N VAL A 75 -0.68 -1.12 13.45
CA VAL A 75 -1.64 -0.34 12.67
C VAL A 75 -2.36 -1.22 11.66
N PHE A 76 -3.56 -0.80 11.29
CA PHE A 76 -4.32 -1.35 10.18
C PHE A 76 -4.98 -0.21 9.40
N GLY A 77 -5.29 -0.46 8.13
CA GLY A 77 -5.89 0.58 7.30
C GLY A 77 -6.15 0.13 5.88
N MET A 78 -6.66 1.09 5.08
CA MET A 78 -6.92 0.94 3.66
C MET A 78 -6.14 2.01 2.91
N LEU A 79 -5.37 1.60 1.90
CA LEU A 79 -4.61 2.48 1.01
C LEU A 79 -5.53 3.15 -0.03
N SER A 80 -5.08 4.29 -0.55
CA SER A 80 -5.74 4.94 -1.68
C SER A 80 -5.76 4.04 -2.90
N HIS A 81 -6.80 4.18 -3.73
CA HIS A 81 -6.91 3.38 -4.94
C HIS A 81 -5.85 3.72 -6.00
N ASN A 82 -5.22 4.89 -5.89
CA ASN A 82 -4.24 5.40 -6.85
C ASN A 82 -2.79 5.05 -6.46
N ASP A 83 -2.55 4.63 -5.22
CA ASP A 83 -1.21 4.29 -4.73
C ASP A 83 -0.90 2.80 -4.90
N ASN A 84 0.37 2.43 -4.75
CA ASN A 84 0.77 1.02 -4.67
C ASN A 84 0.13 0.36 -3.45
N GLY A 85 -0.25 -0.90 -3.64
CA GLY A 85 -1.03 -1.67 -2.69
C GLY A 85 -0.24 -2.43 -1.64
N ALA A 86 -0.99 -3.09 -0.77
CA ALA A 86 -0.55 -3.75 0.46
C ALA A 86 0.03 -5.17 0.27
N LEU A 87 -0.05 -5.77 -0.92
CA LEU A 87 0.51 -7.12 -1.16
C LEU A 87 2.04 -7.05 -1.33
N ALA A 88 2.75 -6.94 -0.21
CA ALA A 88 4.21 -6.89 -0.10
C ALA A 88 4.69 -7.72 1.12
N GLU A 89 5.97 -8.13 1.10
CA GLU A 89 6.66 -8.85 2.20
C GLU A 89 8.06 -8.27 2.49
#